data_AF-A0A4V2LJJ8-F1
#
_entry.id   AF-A0A4V2LJJ8-F1
#
_cell.length_a   1.000
_cell.length_b   1.000
_cell.length_c   1.000
_cell.angle_alpha   90.00
_cell.angle_beta   90.00
_cell.angle_gamma   90.00
#
_symmetry.space_group_name_H-M   'P 1'
#
loop_
_entity.id
_entity.type
_entity.pdbx_description
1 polymer ?
#
loop_
_entity_poly.entity_id
_entity_poly.type
_entity_poly.pdbx_seq_one_letter_code
_entity_poly.pdbx_strand_id
1 'polypeptide(L)'
;MLNRELSLEAILENSTLENATQFSRAQFEDLREDLKAKREGLITAKESAKNGNVIAELNLEISKVKSVLTKINQAIAMQDVDAKQQKKSDKQLKGGFAQLFLQVAERELDKATFNKIKNKALKVA
;
A
#
# COMPACT_ATOMS: atom_id res chain seq x y z
N MET A 1 11.32 -11.81 -20.30
CA MET A 1 10.33 -10.77 -20.65
C MET A 1 8.88 -11.25 -20.58
N LEU A 2 8.57 -12.53 -20.82
CA LEU A 2 7.19 -13.10 -20.76
C LEU A 2 6.41 -12.85 -19.44
N ASN A 3 7.09 -12.67 -18.30
CA ASN A 3 6.43 -12.58 -17.00
C ASN A 3 5.75 -11.21 -16.74
N ARG A 4 6.15 -10.15 -17.44
CA ARG A 4 5.63 -8.78 -17.21
C ARG A 4 4.30 -8.53 -17.91
N GLU A 5 4.12 -9.00 -19.14
CA GLU A 5 2.84 -8.85 -19.84
C GLU A 5 1.73 -9.68 -19.18
N LEU A 6 2.05 -10.91 -18.78
CA LEU A 6 1.16 -11.75 -17.98
C LEU A 6 0.76 -11.08 -16.65
N SER A 7 1.67 -10.31 -16.03
CA SER A 7 1.37 -9.55 -14.81
C SER A 7 0.43 -8.36 -15.08
N LEU A 8 0.54 -7.70 -16.24
CA LEU A 8 -0.32 -6.57 -16.59
C LEU A 8 -1.75 -7.01 -16.93
N GLU A 9 -1.90 -8.12 -17.64
CA GLU A 9 -3.21 -8.73 -17.93
C GLU A 9 -3.88 -9.19 -16.63
N ALA A 10 -3.15 -9.89 -15.77
CA ALA A 10 -3.66 -10.29 -14.45
C ALA A 10 -4.11 -9.08 -13.62
N ILE A 11 -3.35 -7.99 -13.60
CA ILE A 11 -3.75 -6.75 -12.89
C ILE A 11 -5.06 -6.18 -13.46
N LEU A 12 -5.25 -6.23 -14.77
CA LEU A 12 -6.46 -5.75 -15.43
C LEU A 12 -7.67 -6.65 -15.21
N GLU A 13 -7.49 -7.95 -15.03
CA GLU A 13 -8.59 -8.89 -14.79
C GLU A 13 -9.00 -8.92 -13.31
N ASN A 14 -8.01 -8.88 -12.42
CA ASN A 14 -8.23 -8.95 -10.98
C ASN A 14 -8.96 -7.73 -10.41
N SER A 15 -9.71 -7.96 -9.33
CA SER A 15 -10.23 -6.89 -8.47
C SER A 15 -9.11 -6.13 -7.75
N THR A 16 -9.43 -4.96 -7.20
CA THR A 16 -8.47 -4.18 -6.40
C THR A 16 -7.97 -4.95 -5.18
N LEU A 17 -8.84 -5.77 -4.56
CA LEU A 17 -8.50 -6.60 -3.40
C LEU A 17 -7.54 -7.72 -3.77
N GLU A 18 -7.83 -8.45 -4.84
CA GLU A 18 -6.93 -9.50 -5.34
C GLU A 18 -5.57 -8.92 -5.71
N ASN A 19 -5.54 -7.78 -6.38
CA ASN A 19 -4.30 -7.11 -6.72
C ASN A 19 -3.48 -6.71 -5.48
N ALA A 20 -4.11 -6.08 -4.48
CA ALA A 20 -3.41 -5.67 -3.26
C ALA A 20 -2.89 -6.84 -2.41
N THR A 21 -3.46 -8.04 -2.58
CA THR A 21 -3.06 -9.23 -1.82
C THR A 21 -2.04 -10.10 -2.57
N GLN A 22 -2.14 -10.19 -3.89
CA GLN A 22 -1.27 -11.03 -4.72
C GLN A 22 0.07 -10.37 -5.06
N PHE A 23 0.12 -9.04 -5.12
CA PHE A 23 1.34 -8.31 -5.47
C PHE A 23 1.89 -7.54 -4.27
N SER A 24 3.21 -7.58 -4.12
CA SER A 24 3.90 -6.73 -3.15
C SER A 24 3.89 -5.26 -3.57
N ARG A 25 4.04 -4.37 -2.59
CA ARG A 25 4.16 -2.93 -2.84
C ARG A 25 5.32 -2.60 -3.80
N ALA A 26 6.48 -3.21 -3.60
CA ALA A 26 7.66 -2.97 -4.44
C ALA A 26 7.40 -3.34 -5.91
N GLN A 27 6.73 -4.48 -6.15
CA GLN A 27 6.33 -4.85 -7.51
C GLN A 27 5.39 -3.82 -8.14
N PHE A 28 4.43 -3.28 -7.37
CA PHE A 28 3.57 -2.22 -7.86
C PHE A 28 4.30 -0.91 -8.12
N GLU A 29 5.27 -0.54 -7.28
CA GLU A 29 6.08 0.67 -7.48
C GLU A 29 6.92 0.56 -8.74
N ASP A 30 7.61 -0.56 -8.96
CA ASP A 30 8.39 -0.85 -10.16
C ASP A 30 7.49 -0.80 -11.42
N LEU A 31 6.38 -1.54 -11.42
CA LEU A 31 5.42 -1.56 -12.54
C LEU A 31 4.84 -0.18 -12.83
N ARG A 32 4.57 0.62 -11.79
CA ARG A 32 4.04 1.97 -11.95
C ARG A 32 5.05 2.91 -12.61
N GLU A 33 6.33 2.82 -12.25
CA GLU A 33 7.38 3.62 -12.89
C GLU A 33 7.57 3.24 -14.35
N ASP A 34 7.65 1.95 -14.65
CA ASP A 34 7.74 1.44 -16.02
C ASP A 34 6.56 1.92 -16.88
N LEU A 35 5.33 1.84 -16.36
CA LEU A 35 4.13 2.26 -17.08
C LEU A 35 4.04 3.77 -17.27
N LYS A 36 4.56 4.57 -16.32
CA LYS A 36 4.67 6.02 -16.50
C LYS A 36 5.64 6.36 -17.63
N ALA A 37 6.82 5.74 -17.64
CA ALA A 37 7.80 5.92 -18.71
C ALA A 37 7.23 5.47 -20.07
N LYS A 38 6.56 4.31 -20.13
CA LYS A 38 5.87 3.84 -21.34
C LYS A 38 4.82 4.84 -21.82
N ARG A 39 3.99 5.37 -20.91
CA ARG A 39 2.97 6.36 -21.24
C ARG A 39 3.59 7.64 -21.81
N GLU A 40 4.67 8.13 -21.23
CA GLU A 40 5.38 9.31 -21.72
C GLU A 40 5.93 9.07 -23.13
N GLY A 41 6.58 7.93 -23.36
CA GLY A 41 7.06 7.54 -24.70
C GLY A 41 5.93 7.48 -25.75
N LEU A 42 4.78 6.92 -25.39
CA LEU A 42 3.60 6.87 -26.26
C LEU A 42 3.03 8.27 -26.56
N ILE A 43 3.06 9.19 -25.59
CA ILE A 43 2.63 10.57 -25.79
C ILE A 43 3.57 11.27 -26.77
N THR A 44 4.88 11.17 -26.58
CA THR A 44 5.87 11.76 -27.50
C THR A 44 5.75 11.18 -28.91
N ALA A 45 5.54 9.87 -29.03
CA ALA A 45 5.29 9.21 -30.32
C ALA A 45 4.01 9.74 -30.99
N LYS A 46 2.93 9.95 -30.21
CA LYS A 46 1.67 10.51 -30.70
C LYS A 46 1.83 11.95 -31.17
N GLU A 47 2.55 12.78 -30.42
CA GLU A 47 2.83 14.18 -30.78
C GLU A 47 3.64 14.29 -32.07
N SER A 48 4.48 13.29 -32.35
CA SER A 48 5.29 13.23 -33.57
C SER A 48 4.57 12.57 -34.75
N ALA A 49 3.41 11.94 -34.53
CA ALA A 49 2.67 11.22 -35.55
C ALA A 49 1.85 12.17 -36.44
N LYS A 50 1.91 11.94 -37.75
CA LYS A 50 1.13 12.70 -38.77
C LYS A 50 -0.04 11.92 -39.34
N ASN A 51 -0.07 10.60 -39.12
CA ASN A 51 -1.13 9.71 -39.62
C ASN A 51 -2.22 9.56 -38.55
N GLY A 52 -3.46 9.89 -38.91
CA GLY A 52 -4.62 9.80 -38.02
C GLY A 52 -4.89 8.39 -37.46
N ASN A 53 -4.61 7.34 -38.23
CA ASN A 53 -4.79 5.96 -37.77
C ASN A 53 -3.76 5.60 -36.70
N VAL A 54 -2.50 6.00 -36.90
CA VAL A 54 -1.43 5.79 -35.91
C VAL A 54 -1.73 6.57 -34.62
N ILE A 55 -2.25 7.80 -34.73
CA ILE A 55 -2.69 8.59 -33.57
C ILE A 55 -3.82 7.86 -32.81
N ALA A 56 -4.77 7.27 -33.52
CA ALA A 56 -5.88 6.53 -32.91
C ALA A 56 -5.38 5.28 -32.16
N GLU A 57 -4.47 4.51 -32.74
CA GLU A 57 -3.84 3.35 -32.10
C GLU A 57 -3.06 3.75 -30.84
N LEU A 58 -2.25 4.81 -30.92
CA LEU A 58 -1.50 5.33 -29.78
C LEU A 58 -2.44 5.83 -28.66
N ASN A 59 -3.56 6.47 -29.00
CA ASN A 59 -4.57 6.86 -28.01
C ASN A 59 -5.19 5.66 -27.29
N LEU A 60 -5.45 4.57 -28.02
CA LEU A 60 -5.96 3.34 -27.44
C LEU A 60 -4.93 2.73 -26.46
N GLU A 61 -3.66 2.70 -26.84
CA GLU A 61 -2.61 2.16 -25.96
C GLU A 61 -2.35 3.04 -24.73
N ILE A 62 -2.33 4.37 -24.88
CA ILE A 62 -2.27 5.32 -23.76
C ILE A 62 -3.45 5.08 -22.80
N SER A 63 -4.64 4.81 -23.32
CA SER A 63 -5.83 4.55 -22.50
C SER A 63 -5.73 3.24 -21.74
N LYS A 64 -5.20 2.18 -22.37
CA LYS A 64 -4.89 0.90 -21.68
C LYS A 64 -3.90 1.11 -20.55
N VAL A 65 -2.76 1.76 -20.82
CA VAL A 65 -1.73 2.04 -19.80
C VAL A 65 -2.30 2.86 -18.64
N LYS A 66 -3.14 3.86 -18.94
CA LYS A 66 -3.82 4.65 -17.90
C LYS A 66 -4.73 3.78 -17.02
N SER A 67 -5.49 2.85 -17.60
CA SER A 67 -6.35 1.94 -16.86
C SER A 67 -5.55 1.07 -15.87
N VAL A 68 -4.43 0.49 -16.34
CA VAL A 68 -3.55 -0.31 -15.48
C VAL A 68 -2.99 0.54 -14.33
N LEU A 69 -2.49 1.74 -14.63
CA LEU A 69 -1.97 2.67 -13.62
C LEU A 69 -3.02 3.01 -12.55
N THR A 70 -4.28 3.20 -12.95
CA THR A 70 -5.38 3.43 -12.01
C THR A 70 -5.57 2.24 -11.07
N LYS A 71 -5.61 1.01 -11.58
CA LYS A 71 -5.73 -0.20 -10.75
C LYS A 71 -4.57 -0.38 -9.78
N ILE A 72 -3.34 -0.16 -10.25
CA ILE A 72 -2.14 -0.21 -9.40
C ILE A 72 -2.24 0.81 -8.26
N ASN A 73 -2.59 2.06 -8.56
CA ASN A 73 -2.70 3.09 -7.53
C ASN A 73 -3.80 2.79 -6.51
N GLN A 74 -4.92 2.21 -6.94
CA GLN A 74 -5.99 1.77 -6.04
C GLN A 74 -5.53 0.63 -5.12
N ALA A 75 -4.79 -0.35 -5.65
CA ALA A 75 -4.25 -1.45 -4.87
C ALA A 75 -3.23 -0.97 -3.82
N ILE A 76 -2.30 -0.08 -4.22
CA ILE A 76 -1.35 0.56 -3.28
C ILE A 76 -2.09 1.34 -2.19
N ALA A 77 -3.10 2.13 -2.55
CA ALA A 77 -3.87 2.91 -1.58
C ALA A 77 -4.58 2.00 -0.56
N MET A 78 -5.05 0.83 -0.98
CA MET A 78 -5.66 -0.14 -0.08
C MET A 78 -4.61 -0.77 0.86
N GLN A 79 -3.43 -1.14 0.35
CA GLN A 79 -2.30 -1.57 1.19
C GLN A 79 -1.90 -0.51 2.24
N ASP A 80 -1.97 0.78 1.88
CA ASP A 80 -1.70 1.88 2.80
C ASP A 80 -2.76 2.00 3.91
N VAL A 81 -4.03 1.77 3.59
CA VAL A 81 -5.12 1.75 4.58
C VAL A 81 -4.94 0.57 5.53
N ASP A 82 -4.66 -0.61 5.01
CA ASP A 82 -4.47 -1.83 5.81
C ASP A 82 -3.26 -1.67 6.76
N ALA A 83 -2.13 -1.16 6.25
CA ALA A 83 -0.95 -0.90 7.07
C ALA A 83 -1.23 0.14 8.19
N LYS A 84 -2.04 1.16 7.91
CA LYS A 84 -2.46 2.15 8.93
C LYS A 84 -3.38 1.53 9.98
N GLN A 85 -4.32 0.68 9.56
CA GLN A 85 -5.22 0.00 10.49
C GLN A 85 -4.44 -0.98 11.38
N GLN A 86 -3.50 -1.74 10.81
CA GLN A 86 -2.65 -2.65 11.56
C GLN A 86 -1.82 -1.89 12.62
N LYS A 87 -1.17 -0.79 12.25
CA LYS A 87 -0.43 0.06 13.21
C LYS A 87 -1.32 0.61 14.32
N LYS A 88 -2.57 0.99 14.02
CA LYS A 88 -3.53 1.43 15.04
C LYS A 88 -3.90 0.28 15.98
N SER A 89 -4.17 -0.90 15.43
CA SER A 89 -4.50 -2.10 16.21
C SER A 89 -3.35 -2.51 17.12
N ASP A 90 -2.11 -2.49 16.63
CA ASP A 90 -0.91 -2.80 17.42
C ASP A 90 -0.71 -1.79 18.55
N LYS A 91 -0.93 -0.50 18.28
CA LYS A 91 -0.86 0.56 19.29
C LYS A 91 -1.95 0.39 20.36
N GLN A 92 -3.16 0.05 19.95
CA GLN A 92 -4.28 -0.21 20.86
C GLN A 92 -4.06 -1.48 21.69
N LEU A 93 -3.59 -2.56 21.09
CA LEU A 93 -3.24 -3.81 21.78
C LEU A 93 -2.16 -3.55 22.84
N LYS A 94 -1.05 -2.90 22.47
CA LYS A 94 0.02 -2.55 23.41
C LYS A 94 -0.47 -1.64 24.54
N GLY A 95 -1.30 -0.64 24.23
CA GLY A 95 -1.90 0.25 25.22
C GLY A 95 -2.87 -0.47 26.17
N GLY A 96 -3.74 -1.33 25.63
CA GLY A 96 -4.72 -2.10 26.38
C GLY A 96 -4.08 -3.12 27.32
N PHE A 97 -3.06 -3.85 26.86
CA PHE A 97 -2.29 -4.76 27.73
C PHE A 97 -1.54 -4.02 28.83
N ALA A 98 -0.92 -2.87 28.54
CA ALA A 98 -0.26 -2.07 29.57
C ALA A 98 -1.25 -1.56 30.64
N GLN A 99 -2.47 -1.20 30.22
CA GLN A 99 -3.51 -0.71 31.11
C GLN A 99 -4.12 -1.84 31.97
N LEU A 100 -4.35 -3.01 31.38
CA LEU A 100 -4.76 -4.22 32.10
C LEU A 100 -3.68 -4.68 33.10
N PHE A 101 -2.41 -4.65 32.70
CA PHE A 101 -1.29 -4.97 33.60
C PHE A 101 -1.24 -4.02 34.80
N LEU A 102 -1.40 -2.71 34.58
CA LEU A 102 -1.47 -1.72 35.66
C LEU A 102 -2.68 -1.96 36.58
N GLN A 103 -3.85 -2.29 36.05
CA GLN A 103 -5.04 -2.58 36.86
C GLN A 103 -4.88 -3.84 37.71
N VAL A 104 -4.32 -4.91 37.16
CA VAL A 104 -4.03 -6.13 37.92
C VAL A 104 -2.96 -5.86 38.98
N ALA A 105 -1.88 -5.15 38.62
CA ALA A 105 -0.84 -4.78 39.57
C ALA A 105 -1.35 -3.89 40.70
N GLU A 106 -2.29 -2.97 40.44
CA GLU A 106 -2.91 -2.13 41.47
C GLU A 106 -3.80 -2.93 42.43
N ARG A 107 -4.42 -4.01 41.95
CA ARG A 107 -5.26 -4.91 42.76
C ARG A 107 -4.44 -5.91 43.57
N GLU A 108 -3.39 -6.47 42.98
CA GLU A 108 -2.64 -7.60 43.54
C GLU A 108 -1.42 -7.18 44.38
N LEU A 109 -0.87 -5.97 44.17
CA LEU A 109 0.32 -5.49 44.88
C LEU A 109 -0.04 -4.52 46.00
N ASP A 110 0.79 -4.50 47.04
CA ASP A 110 0.72 -3.44 48.04
C ASP A 110 1.05 -2.07 47.41
N LYS A 111 0.46 -1.00 47.97
CA LYS A 111 0.58 0.36 47.44
C LYS A 111 2.03 0.84 47.29
N ALA A 112 2.96 0.41 48.15
CA ALA A 112 4.34 0.85 48.07
C ALA A 112 5.06 0.18 46.89
N THR A 113 4.84 -1.13 46.70
CA THR A 113 5.38 -1.90 45.57
C THR A 113 4.79 -1.44 44.24
N PHE A 114 3.48 -1.23 44.18
CA PHE A 114 2.81 -0.70 42.99
C PHE A 114 3.36 0.67 42.58
N ASN A 115 3.47 1.63 43.52
CA ASN A 115 4.00 2.96 43.23
C ASN A 115 5.46 2.94 42.79
N LYS A 116 6.28 2.02 43.35
CA LYS A 116 7.69 1.86 42.92
C LYS A 116 7.79 1.35 41.49
N ILE A 117 6.94 0.41 41.09
CA ILE A 117 6.88 -0.11 39.71
C ILE A 117 6.33 0.95 38.74
N LYS A 118 5.22 1.61 39.10
CA LYS A 118 4.62 2.70 38.31
C LYS A 118 5.61 3.84 38.05
N ASN A 119 6.33 4.29 39.08
CA ASN A 119 7.31 5.37 38.95
C ASN A 119 8.55 4.96 38.13
N LYS A 120 8.95 3.69 38.15
CA LYS A 120 10.01 3.19 37.28
C LYS A 120 9.55 3.08 35.82
N ALA A 121 8.34 2.58 35.58
CA ALA A 121 7.79 2.45 34.23
C ALA A 121 7.57 3.81 33.56
N LEU A 122 7.10 4.82 34.30
CA LEU A 122 6.88 6.19 33.79
C LEU A 122 8.17 7.01 33.60
N LYS A 123 9.29 6.62 34.22
CA LYS A 123 10.60 7.28 34.04
C LYS A 123 11.40 6.74 32.85
N VAL A 124 11.00 5.60 32.29
CA VAL A 124 11.67 4.93 31.17
C VAL A 124 10.93 5.18 29.84
N ALA A 125 9.75 5.81 29.89
CA ALA A 125 9.01 6.32 28.73
C ALA A 125 9.41 7.76 28.41
#